data_AF-A0AAE3GU36-F1
#
_entry.id   AF-A0AAE3GU36-F1
#
_cell.length_a   1.000
_cell.length_b   1.000
_cell.length_c   1.000
_cell.angle_alpha   90.00
_cell.angle_beta   90.00
_cell.angle_gamma   90.00
#
_symmetry.space_group_name_H-M   'P 1'
#
loop_
_entity.id
_entity.type
_entity.pdbx_description
1 polymer ?
#
loop_
_entity_poly.entity_id
_entity_poly.type
_entity_poly.pdbx_seq_one_letter_code
_entity_poly.pdbx_strand_id
1 'polypeptide(L)' 'MPQEMLEKIAAEVQLFNTLEQKENFLFLLGALSARIVSLKKAAEILNLEPESLLKILELMGIEFYYLTQSDIATERIW' A
#
# COMPACT_ATOMS: atom_id res chain seq x y z
N MET A 1 -22.40 -2.63 -9.36
CA MET A 1 -22.23 -3.43 -8.13
C MET A 1 -22.71 -2.57 -6.96
N PRO A 2 -23.61 -3.05 -6.08
CA PRO A 2 -24.15 -2.23 -5.00
C PRO A 2 -23.16 -2.13 -3.83
N GLN A 3 -23.04 -0.92 -3.28
CA GLN A 3 -22.08 -0.52 -2.25
C GLN A 3 -22.12 -1.40 -0.98
N GLU A 4 -23.30 -1.92 -0.63
CA GLU A 4 -23.50 -2.86 0.49
C GLU A 4 -22.70 -4.17 0.37
N MET A 5 -22.43 -4.63 -0.87
CA MET A 5 -21.63 -5.83 -1.09
C MET A 5 -20.15 -5.56 -0.81
N LEU A 6 -19.68 -4.36 -1.14
CA LEU A 6 -18.30 -3.94 -0.88
C LEU A 6 -18.06 -3.74 0.61
N GLU A 7 -19.04 -3.20 1.35
CA GLU A 7 -18.97 -3.06 2.81
C GLU A 7 -18.98 -4.41 3.52
N LYS A 8 -19.78 -5.39 3.05
CA LYS A 8 -19.74 -6.77 3.58
C LYS A 8 -18.41 -7.46 3.31
N ILE A 9 -17.86 -7.31 2.09
CA ILE A 9 -16.55 -7.84 1.76
C ILE A 9 -15.48 -7.16 2.63
N ALA A 10 -15.53 -5.85 2.82
CA ALA A 10 -14.60 -5.13 3.70
C ALA A 10 -14.71 -5.56 5.18
N ALA A 11 -15.92 -5.89 5.65
CA ALA A 11 -16.14 -6.38 7.01
C ALA A 11 -15.68 -7.85 7.22
N GLU A 12 -15.78 -8.69 6.19
CA GLU A 12 -15.24 -10.07 6.21
C GLU A 12 -13.74 -10.14 5.91
N VAL A 13 -13.20 -9.14 5.20
CA VAL A 13 -11.78 -8.97 4.91
C VAL A 13 -11.13 -8.26 6.11
N GLN A 14 -11.06 -8.95 7.25
CA GLN A 14 -10.08 -8.63 8.28
C GLN A 14 -8.68 -8.90 7.71
N LEU A 15 -8.13 -7.96 6.92
CA LEU A 15 -6.77 -8.04 6.36
C LEU A 15 -5.73 -8.36 7.43
N PHE A 16 -5.99 -7.95 8.68
CA PHE A 16 -5.15 -8.21 9.84
C PHE A 16 -6.01 -8.67 11.01
N ASN A 17 -5.83 -9.94 11.40
CA ASN A 17 -6.61 -10.62 12.42
C ASN A 17 -6.02 -10.43 13.83
N THR A 18 -4.75 -10.05 13.93
CA THR A 18 -4.05 -9.83 15.22
C THR A 18 -3.56 -8.39 15.37
N LEU A 19 -3.37 -7.95 16.62
CA LEU A 19 -2.77 -6.65 16.91
C LEU A 19 -1.36 -6.54 16.32
N GLU A 20 -0.55 -7.59 16.46
CA GLU A 20 0.79 -7.68 15.91
C GLU A 20 0.80 -7.50 14.38
N GLN A 21 -0.15 -8.11 13.65
CA GLN A 21 -0.27 -7.93 12.21
C GLN A 21 -0.58 -6.48 11.83
N LYS A 22 -1.42 -5.79 12.63
CA LYS A 22 -1.73 -4.37 12.42
C LYS A 22 -0.53 -3.48 12.71
N GLU A 23 0.21 -3.75 13.78
CA GLU A 23 1.43 -3.01 14.14
C GLU A 23 2.52 -3.17 13.07
N ASN A 24 2.74 -4.40 12.59
CA ASN A 24 3.69 -4.69 11.51
C ASN A 24 3.31 -3.97 10.22
N PHE A 25 2.02 -3.93 9.88
CA PHE A 25 1.55 -3.17 8.72
C PHE A 25 1.78 -1.67 8.87
N LEU A 26 1.47 -1.09 10.04
CA LEU A 26 1.72 0.34 10.31
C LEU A 26 3.22 0.68 10.26
N PHE A 27 4.08 -0.18 10.81
CA PHE A 27 5.52 -0.01 10.73
C PHE A 27 6.00 -0.01 9.27
N LEU A 28 5.49 -0.94 8.48
CA LEU A 28 5.80 -1.05 7.05
C LEU A 28 5.35 0.19 6.28
N LEU A 29 4.15 0.72 6.57
CA LEU A 29 3.66 1.97 5.99
C LEU A 29 4.56 3.15 6.34
N GLY A 30 5.01 3.24 7.59
CA GLY A 30 5.97 4.26 8.03
C GLY A 30 7.29 4.16 7.27
N ALA A 31 7.85 2.96 7.15
CA ALA A 31 9.07 2.70 6.40
C ALA A 31 8.92 3.03 4.90
N LEU A 32 7.76 2.71 4.32
CA LEU A 32 7.42 3.00 2.93
C LEU A 32 7.31 4.52 2.69
N SER A 33 6.61 5.25 3.58
CA SER A 33 6.48 6.70 3.52
C SER A 33 7.82 7.42 3.73
N ALA A 34 8.69 6.86 4.57
CA ALA A 34 10.06 7.35 4.77
C ALA A 34 11.04 6.93 3.65
N ARG A 35 10.55 6.18 2.65
CA ARG A 35 11.34 5.62 1.53
C ARG A 35 12.52 4.75 1.98
N ILE A 36 12.42 4.15 3.16
CA ILE A 36 13.40 3.19 3.68
C ILE A 36 13.27 1.86 2.95
N VAL A 37 12.04 1.50 2.54
CA VAL A 37 11.74 0.31 1.75
C VAL A 37 11.01 0.68 0.48
N SER A 38 11.22 -0.10 -0.59
CA SER A 38 10.45 0.04 -1.83
C SER A 38 9.09 -0.64 -1.71
N LEU A 39 8.13 -0.26 -2.56
CA LEU A 39 6.83 -0.93 -2.62
C LEU A 39 6.96 -2.43 -2.89
N LYS A 40 7.87 -2.82 -3.80
CA LYS A 40 8.17 -4.23 -4.07
C LYS A 40 8.61 -4.95 -2.80
N LYS A 41 9.52 -4.35 -2.02
CA LYS A 41 10.02 -4.99 -0.80
C LYS A 41 8.94 -5.08 0.28
N ALA A 42 8.12 -4.05 0.41
CA ALA A 42 6.97 -4.05 1.30
C ALA A 42 5.95 -5.14 0.92
N ALA A 43 5.67 -5.31 -0.37
CA ALA A 43 4.78 -6.35 -0.87
C ALA A 43 5.32 -7.76 -0.59
N GLU A 44 6.63 -7.99 -0.82
CA GLU A 44 7.29 -9.25 -0.44
C GLU A 44 7.14 -9.57 1.06
N ILE A 45 7.34 -8.58 1.94
CA ILE A 45 7.22 -8.75 3.40
C ILE A 45 5.79 -9.12 3.80
N LEU A 46 4.80 -8.54 3.13
CA LEU A 46 3.38 -8.84 3.36
C LEU A 46 2.89 -10.08 2.62
N ASN A 47 3.75 -10.74 1.84
CA ASN A 47 3.39 -11.83 0.96
C ASN A 47 2.23 -11.47 0.00
N LEU A 48 2.33 -10.28 -0.60
CA LEU A 48 1.40 -9.72 -1.56
C LEU A 48 2.12 -9.42 -2.88
N GLU A 49 1.36 -9.38 -3.96
CA GLU A 49 1.83 -8.75 -5.20
C GLU A 49 1.90 -7.22 -5.03
N PRO A 50 2.89 -6.54 -5.63
CA PRO A 50 3.03 -5.08 -5.54
C PRO A 50 1.76 -4.30 -5.92
N GLU A 51 1.05 -4.74 -6.96
CA GLU A 51 -0.21 -4.14 -7.41
C GLU A 51 -1.33 -4.31 -6.39
N SER A 52 -1.34 -5.43 -5.66
CA SER A 52 -2.30 -5.68 -4.59
C SER A 52 -2.05 -4.72 -3.42
N LEU A 53 -0.78 -4.53 -3.04
CA LEU A 53 -0.41 -3.55 -2.02
C LEU A 53 -0.76 -2.13 -2.44
N LEU A 54 -0.51 -1.76 -3.70
CA LEU A 54 -0.86 -0.44 -4.22
C LEU A 54 -2.36 -0.15 -4.11
N LYS A 55 -3.21 -1.11 -4.48
CA LYS A 55 -4.67 -1.00 -4.33
C LYS A 55 -5.10 -0.87 -2.87
N ILE A 56 -4.45 -1.56 -1.95
CA ILE A 56 -4.72 -1.43 -0.52
C ILE A 56 -4.40 0.00 -0.06
N LEU A 57 -3.25 0.56 -0.47
CA LEU A 57 -2.88 1.94 -0.15
C LEU A 57 -3.91 2.94 -0.70
N GLU A 58 -4.35 2.75 -1.95
CA GLU A 58 -5.38 3.58 -2.60
C GLU A 58 -6.72 3.52 -1.84
N LEU A 59 -7.19 2.32 -1.47
CA LEU A 59 -8.40 2.13 -0.67
C LEU A 59 -8.30 2.78 0.73
N MET A 60 -7.08 2.93 1.26
CA MET A 60 -6.80 3.64 2.51
C MET A 60 -6.63 5.15 2.34
N GLY A 61 -6.70 5.68 1.12
CA GLY A 61 -6.47 7.10 0.82
C GLY A 61 -5.01 7.52 0.90
N ILE A 62 -4.07 6.57 0.76
CA ILE A 62 -2.63 6.82 0.76
C ILE A 62 -2.14 6.86 -0.69
N GLU A 63 -1.80 8.05 -1.18
CA GLU A 63 -1.23 8.23 -2.51
C GLU A 63 0.25 7.83 -2.52
N PHE A 64 0.57 6.68 -3.12
CA PHE A 64 1.95 6.23 -3.32
C PHE A 64 2.41 6.51 -4.76
N TYR A 65 3.33 7.46 -4.92
CA TYR A 65 3.92 7.78 -6.22
C TYR A 65 5.25 7.05 -6.41
N TYR A 66 5.33 6.23 -7.46
CA TYR A 66 6.57 5.54 -7.85
C TYR A 66 7.68 6.51 -8.25
N LEU A 67 7.30 7.63 -8.86
CA LEU A 67 8.20 8.67 -9.32
C LEU A 67 7.92 9.93 -8.52
N THR A 68 8.98 10.47 -7.93
CA THR A 68 8.93 11.79 -7.32
C THR A 68 8.90 12.86 -8.42
N GLN A 69 8.46 14.08 -8.10
CA GLN A 69 8.58 15.22 -9.03
C GLN A 69 10.01 15.40 -9.57
N SER A 70 11.03 15.08 -8.75
CA SER A 70 12.44 15.04 -9.17
C SER A 70 12.75 13.93 -10.19
N ASP A 71 12.13 12.76 -10.09
CA ASP A 71 12.31 11.67 -11.05
C ASP A 71 11.62 12.00 -12.39
N ILE A 72 10.42 12.58 -12.33
CA ILE A 72 9.67 13.06 -13.52
C ILE A 72 10.44 14.17 -14.25
N ALA A 73 11.08 15.09 -13.51
CA ALA A 73 11.89 16.15 -14.09
C ALA A 73 13.11 15.59 -14.84
N THR A 74 13.67 14.47 -14.38
CA THR A 74 14.82 13.82 -15.00
C THR A 74 14.44 13.10 -16.31
N GLU A 75 13.27 12.46 -16.37
CA GLU A 75 12.76 11.84 -17.61
C GLU A 75 12.37 12.85 -18.69
N ARG A 76 11.93 14.07 -18.34
CA ARG A 76 11.59 15.11 -19.33
C ARG A 76 12.79 15.77 -20.02
N ILE A 77 14.00 15.53 -19.51
CA ILE A 77 15.24 16.12 -20.02
C ILE A 77 15.96 15.15 -20.99
N TRP A 78 15.54 13.89 -21.08
CA TRP A 78 16.04 12.91 -22.05
C TRP A 78 15.25 12.93 -23.37
#